data_AF-A0A1V4MWG3-F1
#
_entry.id   AF-A0A1V4MWG3-F1
#
_cell.length_a   1.000
_cell.length_b   1.000
_cell.length_c   1.000
_cell.angle_alpha   90.00
_cell.angle_beta   90.00
_cell.angle_gamma   90.00
#
_symmetry.space_group_name_H-M   'P 1'
#
loop_
_entity.id
_entity.type
_entity.pdbx_description
1 polymer ?
#
loop_
_entity_poly.entity_id
_entity_poly.type
_entity_poly.pdbx_seq_one_letter_code
_entity_poly.pdbx_strand_id
1 'polypeptide(L)'
;MKTRISTEWLSGCSGCHVAMVDLHEKLLNLVEDVEFVRIPVLMDEKGYPEADVGIVEGAVRSEHDRHCLMKMRESCKKLVAFGTCAVYGGPSGIGWLYRKGVILDKIYKGTVTASRDGAMPEGAPELEQSVIPIDEAVDVDFYVPGCPPHPYYIALALKTLIGAKAPELKARTVCSACRRRMEKREGVKLQRGVSVALEEDVCLLSQGVVCLGSVTLDRCQAQCPNKGVACAGCAGPSVDLITEPHLDIRTMIARRMNLLTGIDQQEIIDYMESEAKTFYAYALSSPVIYKKPTVEMREWAGK
;
A
#
# COMPACT_ATOMS: atom_id res chain seq x y z
N MET A 1 33.14 -4.16 -6.01
CA MET A 1 32.22 -4.62 -7.06
C MET A 1 30.87 -4.00 -6.77
N LYS A 2 30.28 -3.27 -7.72
CA LYS A 2 28.99 -2.60 -7.50
C LYS A 2 27.88 -3.64 -7.38
N THR A 3 26.89 -3.38 -6.53
CA THR A 3 25.70 -4.24 -6.45
C THR A 3 24.86 -4.05 -7.70
N ARG A 4 24.54 -5.14 -8.41
CA ARG A 4 23.71 -5.08 -9.62
C ARG A 4 22.23 -5.03 -9.25
N ILE A 5 21.51 -4.01 -9.70
CA ILE A 5 20.10 -3.79 -9.39
C ILE A 5 19.28 -3.80 -10.68
N SER A 6 18.18 -4.55 -10.65
CA SER A 6 17.16 -4.57 -11.70
C SER A 6 15.84 -4.09 -11.12
N THR A 7 15.11 -3.23 -11.84
CA THR A 7 13.75 -2.81 -11.43
C THR A 7 12.71 -3.28 -12.43
N GLU A 8 11.48 -3.48 -11.94
CA GLU A 8 10.29 -3.76 -12.75
C GLU A 8 9.08 -3.01 -12.20
N TRP A 9 8.18 -2.65 -13.09
CA TRP A 9 6.85 -2.16 -12.78
C TRP A 9 5.77 -3.14 -13.27
N LEU A 10 4.88 -3.53 -12.39
CA LEU A 10 3.68 -4.29 -12.73
C LEU A 10 2.49 -3.33 -12.76
N SER A 11 1.30 -3.82 -12.45
CA SER A 11 0.12 -2.99 -12.29
C SER A 11 0.24 -2.09 -11.05
N GLY A 12 0.73 -0.88 -11.27
CA GLY A 12 0.87 0.21 -10.32
C GLY A 12 0.64 1.57 -10.99
N CYS A 13 1.17 2.64 -10.40
CA CYS A 13 1.02 4.00 -10.94
C CYS A 13 2.35 4.68 -11.29
N SER A 14 3.47 3.94 -11.27
CA SER A 14 4.85 4.43 -11.36
C SER A 14 5.31 5.34 -10.21
N GLY A 15 4.43 5.60 -9.23
CA GLY A 15 4.72 6.51 -8.12
C GLY A 15 5.91 6.09 -7.27
N CYS A 16 6.24 4.79 -7.18
CA CYS A 16 7.39 4.35 -6.40
C CYS A 16 8.71 4.61 -7.16
N HIS A 17 8.74 4.39 -8.48
CA HIS A 17 9.85 4.81 -9.33
C HIS A 17 10.03 6.34 -9.32
N VAL A 18 8.92 7.11 -9.34
CA VAL A 18 8.99 8.57 -9.16
C VAL A 18 9.59 8.94 -7.80
N ALA A 19 9.14 8.29 -6.72
CA ALA A 19 9.71 8.53 -5.39
C ALA A 19 11.20 8.13 -5.27
N MET A 20 11.67 7.19 -6.10
CA MET A 20 13.09 6.85 -6.19
C MET A 20 13.90 7.98 -6.81
N VAL A 21 13.38 8.66 -7.85
CA VAL A 21 14.04 9.84 -8.43
C VAL A 21 13.92 11.10 -7.58
N ASP A 22 12.95 11.16 -6.67
CA ASP A 22 12.84 12.19 -5.62
C ASP A 22 13.94 12.10 -4.54
N LEU A 23 14.86 11.14 -4.65
CA LEU A 23 16.14 11.20 -3.94
C LEU A 23 17.03 12.35 -4.44
N HIS A 24 16.72 12.93 -5.60
CA HIS A 24 17.42 14.07 -6.21
C HIS A 24 18.94 13.84 -6.25
N GLU A 25 19.75 14.73 -5.68
CA GLU A 25 21.21 14.63 -5.70
C GLU A 25 21.71 13.39 -4.95
N LYS A 26 20.95 12.88 -3.97
CA LYS A 26 21.31 11.65 -3.25
C LYS A 26 21.21 10.41 -4.13
N LEU A 27 20.43 10.45 -5.21
CA LEU A 27 20.41 9.38 -6.20
C LEU A 27 21.76 9.25 -6.91
N LEU A 28 22.44 10.38 -7.17
CA LEU A 28 23.76 10.39 -7.81
C LEU A 28 24.80 9.69 -6.94
N ASN A 29 24.77 9.91 -5.63
CA ASN A 29 25.64 9.18 -4.70
C ASN A 29 25.32 7.68 -4.68
N LEU A 30 24.05 7.30 -4.89
CA LEU A 30 23.65 5.89 -4.90
C LEU A 30 24.17 5.17 -6.14
N VAL A 31 24.10 5.78 -7.33
CA VAL A 31 24.60 5.17 -8.59
C VAL A 31 26.13 5.01 -8.61
N GLU A 32 26.86 5.65 -7.69
CA GLU A 32 28.27 5.37 -7.49
C GLU A 32 28.49 3.97 -6.88
N ASP A 33 27.59 3.52 -6.00
CA ASP A 33 27.68 2.23 -5.30
C ASP A 33 26.93 1.08 -6.00
N VAL A 34 25.95 1.41 -6.85
CA VAL A 34 25.11 0.43 -7.55
C VAL A 34 25.26 0.48 -9.06
N GLU A 35 25.06 -0.64 -9.71
CA GLU A 35 24.96 -0.76 -11.16
C GLU A 35 23.51 -1.13 -11.51
N PHE A 36 22.78 -0.20 -12.11
CA PHE A 36 21.45 -0.51 -12.63
C PHE A 36 21.58 -1.24 -13.96
N VAL A 37 21.17 -2.51 -13.99
CA VAL A 37 21.23 -3.34 -15.21
C VAL A 37 19.94 -3.24 -16.02
N ARG A 38 18.84 -2.81 -15.39
CA ARG A 38 17.54 -2.64 -16.02
C ARG A 38 16.67 -1.70 -15.20
N ILE A 39 16.12 -0.69 -15.86
CA ILE A 39 15.04 0.17 -15.34
C ILE A 39 14.12 0.49 -16.53
N PRO A 40 12.95 -0.15 -16.67
CA PRO A 40 12.11 0.00 -17.86
C PRO A 40 11.74 1.46 -18.20
N VAL A 41 11.64 2.33 -17.19
CA VAL A 41 11.30 3.74 -17.35
C VAL A 41 12.49 4.64 -17.72
N LEU A 42 13.74 4.19 -17.51
CA LEU A 42 14.96 4.99 -17.76
C LEU A 42 15.94 4.36 -18.76
N MET A 43 15.78 3.09 -19.11
CA MET A 43 16.74 2.31 -19.89
C MET A 43 16.03 1.50 -20.99
N ASP A 44 16.76 1.21 -22.07
CA ASP A 44 16.23 0.46 -23.22
C ASP A 44 16.39 -1.06 -23.12
N GLU A 45 17.03 -1.58 -22.07
CA GLU A 45 17.16 -3.02 -21.83
C GLU A 45 15.78 -3.67 -21.69
N LYS A 46 15.47 -4.64 -22.56
CA LYS A 46 14.17 -5.32 -22.62
C LYS A 46 14.19 -6.73 -22.01
N GLY A 47 15.37 -7.32 -21.89
CA GLY A 47 15.58 -8.60 -21.23
C GLY A 47 15.55 -8.49 -19.70
N TYR A 48 15.92 -9.60 -19.05
CA TYR A 48 16.08 -9.69 -17.60
C TYR A 48 17.51 -10.15 -17.29
N PRO A 49 18.51 -9.25 -17.38
CA PRO A 49 19.88 -9.59 -17.04
C PRO A 49 20.00 -9.97 -15.56
N GLU A 50 20.94 -10.86 -15.23
CA GLU A 50 21.17 -11.28 -13.85
C GLU A 50 21.52 -10.08 -12.94
N ALA A 51 20.86 -10.01 -11.79
CA ALA A 51 21.04 -8.97 -10.78
C ALA A 51 21.18 -9.55 -9.37
N ASP A 52 21.86 -8.82 -8.49
CA ASP A 52 21.94 -9.17 -7.08
C ASP A 52 20.61 -8.86 -6.37
N VAL A 53 19.95 -7.77 -6.78
CA VAL A 53 18.69 -7.31 -6.20
C VAL A 53 17.70 -6.93 -7.31
N GLY A 54 16.52 -7.54 -7.28
CA GLY A 54 15.35 -7.16 -8.07
C GLY A 54 14.39 -6.31 -7.23
N ILE A 55 13.96 -5.17 -7.75
CA ILE A 55 13.00 -4.27 -7.10
C ILE A 55 11.73 -4.20 -7.94
N VAL A 56 10.61 -4.67 -7.39
CA VAL A 56 9.35 -4.75 -8.13
C VAL A 56 8.32 -3.80 -7.52
N GLU A 57 7.89 -2.81 -8.30
CA GLU A 57 6.72 -1.98 -8.01
C GLU A 57 5.47 -2.60 -8.63
N GLY A 58 4.30 -2.38 -8.00
CA GLY A 58 3.01 -2.77 -8.56
C GLY A 58 2.55 -4.14 -8.12
N ALA A 59 1.26 -4.39 -8.28
CA ALA A 59 0.61 -5.66 -7.96
C ALA A 59 0.48 -6.54 -9.22
N VAL A 60 0.19 -7.83 -9.04
CA VAL A 60 -0.15 -8.71 -10.17
C VAL A 60 -1.62 -8.52 -10.51
N ARG A 61 -1.93 -8.04 -11.72
CA ARG A 61 -3.31 -7.85 -12.21
C ARG A 61 -3.56 -8.49 -13.58
N SER A 62 -2.52 -8.77 -14.33
CA SER A 62 -2.58 -9.37 -15.68
C SER A 62 -1.62 -10.55 -15.83
N GLU A 63 -1.82 -11.34 -16.88
CA GLU A 63 -0.88 -12.40 -17.27
C GLU A 63 0.52 -11.85 -17.55
N HIS A 64 0.60 -10.62 -18.10
CA HIS A 64 1.87 -9.95 -18.37
C HIS A 64 2.59 -9.61 -17.06
N ASP A 65 1.87 -9.09 -16.06
CA ASP A 65 2.45 -8.81 -14.75
C ASP A 65 3.03 -10.08 -14.13
N ARG A 66 2.28 -11.19 -14.19
CA ARG A 66 2.75 -12.48 -13.69
C ARG A 66 4.00 -12.94 -14.43
N HIS A 67 4.01 -12.85 -15.75
CA HIS A 67 5.17 -13.23 -16.56
C HIS A 67 6.41 -12.41 -16.18
N CYS A 68 6.28 -11.08 -16.09
CA CYS A 68 7.37 -10.18 -15.73
C CYS A 68 7.89 -10.45 -14.31
N LEU A 69 6.99 -10.68 -13.36
CA LEU A 69 7.35 -11.04 -11.99
C LEU A 69 8.14 -12.35 -11.91
N MET A 70 7.69 -13.39 -12.61
CA MET A 70 8.40 -14.68 -12.67
C MET A 70 9.80 -14.51 -13.27
N LYS A 71 9.92 -13.76 -14.37
CA LYS A 71 11.21 -13.46 -15.00
C LYS A 71 12.14 -12.67 -14.09
N MET A 72 11.62 -11.68 -13.38
CA MET A 72 12.38 -10.93 -12.39
C MET A 72 12.88 -11.82 -11.25
N ARG A 73 12.02 -12.70 -10.71
CA ARG A 73 12.39 -13.64 -9.64
C ARG A 73 13.46 -14.64 -10.09
N GLU A 74 13.36 -15.17 -11.31
CA GLU A 74 14.36 -16.06 -11.93
C GLU A 74 15.72 -15.37 -12.10
N SER A 75 15.74 -14.07 -12.33
CA SER A 75 16.94 -13.31 -12.72
C SER A 75 17.61 -12.59 -11.55
N CYS A 76 17.07 -12.70 -10.33
CA CYS A 76 17.55 -11.97 -9.16
C CYS A 76 17.83 -12.89 -7.97
N LYS A 77 18.93 -12.63 -7.26
CA LYS A 77 19.26 -13.35 -6.00
C LYS A 77 18.30 -12.96 -4.87
N LYS A 78 17.99 -11.66 -4.74
CA LYS A 78 17.05 -11.11 -3.76
C LYS A 78 15.96 -10.33 -4.47
N LEU A 79 14.71 -10.44 -4.03
CA LEU A 79 13.56 -9.72 -4.55
C LEU A 79 12.96 -8.80 -3.48
N VAL A 80 12.67 -7.56 -3.87
CA VAL A 80 12.10 -6.52 -3.01
C VAL A 80 10.71 -6.17 -3.51
N ALA A 81 9.70 -6.34 -2.66
CA ALA A 81 8.38 -5.76 -2.88
C ALA A 81 8.42 -4.26 -2.57
N PHE A 82 8.31 -3.44 -3.61
CA PHE A 82 8.51 -1.99 -3.53
C PHE A 82 7.19 -1.23 -3.68
N GLY A 83 6.76 -0.62 -2.58
CA GLY A 83 5.51 0.11 -2.51
C GLY A 83 4.31 -0.74 -2.12
N THR A 84 3.25 -0.07 -1.67
CA THR A 84 2.05 -0.72 -1.13
C THR A 84 1.32 -1.58 -2.15
N CYS A 85 1.40 -1.28 -3.45
CA CYS A 85 0.85 -2.16 -4.47
C CYS A 85 1.54 -3.53 -4.48
N ALA A 86 2.87 -3.56 -4.44
CA ALA A 86 3.63 -4.81 -4.42
C ALA A 86 3.43 -5.59 -3.11
N VAL A 87 3.40 -4.87 -1.99
CA VAL A 87 3.34 -5.47 -0.64
C VAL A 87 1.91 -5.89 -0.24
N TYR A 88 0.90 -5.08 -0.57
CA TYR A 88 -0.47 -5.23 -0.05
C TYR A 88 -1.55 -5.14 -1.13
N GLY A 89 -1.18 -5.00 -2.41
CA GLY A 89 -2.10 -4.86 -3.54
C GLY A 89 -2.53 -3.42 -3.86
N GLY A 90 -2.39 -2.51 -2.89
CA GLY A 90 -2.59 -1.07 -3.08
C GLY A 90 -4.02 -0.69 -3.47
N PRO A 91 -4.24 0.57 -3.94
CA PRO A 91 -5.56 1.05 -4.32
C PRO A 91 -6.24 0.20 -5.40
N SER A 92 -5.47 -0.31 -6.37
CA SER A 92 -5.96 -1.23 -7.39
C SER A 92 -6.54 -2.52 -6.79
N GLY A 93 -6.10 -2.89 -5.59
CA GLY A 93 -6.61 -4.02 -4.81
C GLY A 93 -8.13 -4.00 -4.60
N ILE A 94 -8.80 -2.83 -4.69
CA ILE A 94 -10.26 -2.77 -4.67
C ILE A 94 -10.92 -3.64 -5.75
N GLY A 95 -10.22 -3.88 -6.86
CA GLY A 95 -10.65 -4.77 -7.93
C GLY A 95 -10.88 -6.21 -7.48
N TRP A 96 -10.29 -6.63 -6.35
CA TRP A 96 -10.51 -7.95 -5.75
C TRP A 96 -11.98 -8.22 -5.37
N LEU A 97 -12.77 -7.16 -5.12
CA LEU A 97 -14.20 -7.27 -4.83
C LEU A 97 -15.03 -7.71 -6.05
N TYR A 98 -14.51 -7.51 -7.26
CA TYR A 98 -15.24 -7.71 -8.50
C TYR A 98 -14.55 -8.73 -9.39
N ARG A 99 -15.33 -9.54 -10.10
CA ARG A 99 -14.77 -10.40 -11.15
C ARG A 99 -14.28 -9.53 -12.31
N LYS A 100 -13.22 -9.96 -12.99
CA LYS A 100 -12.66 -9.23 -14.12
C LYS A 100 -13.69 -8.83 -15.19
N GLY A 101 -14.65 -9.71 -15.50
CA GLY A 101 -15.70 -9.44 -16.48
C GLY A 101 -16.57 -8.23 -16.10
N VAL A 102 -16.91 -8.07 -14.82
CA VAL A 102 -17.70 -6.92 -14.34
C VAL A 102 -16.92 -5.61 -14.52
N ILE A 103 -15.62 -5.62 -14.25
CA ILE A 103 -14.74 -4.46 -14.43
C ILE A 103 -14.64 -4.11 -15.92
N LEU A 104 -14.36 -5.09 -16.77
CA LEU A 104 -14.21 -4.90 -18.22
C LEU A 104 -15.52 -4.43 -18.86
N ASP A 105 -16.65 -5.06 -18.54
CA ASP A 105 -17.96 -4.63 -19.05
C ASP A 105 -18.28 -3.21 -18.60
N LYS A 106 -17.96 -2.85 -17.34
CA LYS A 106 -18.17 -1.47 -16.87
C LYS A 106 -17.35 -0.47 -17.69
N ILE A 107 -16.07 -0.73 -17.93
CA ILE A 107 -15.16 0.18 -18.65
C ILE A 107 -15.49 0.28 -20.13
N TYR A 108 -15.71 -0.85 -20.80
CA TYR A 108 -15.83 -0.89 -22.27
C TYR A 108 -17.27 -0.80 -22.79
N LYS A 109 -18.28 -1.01 -21.93
CA LYS A 109 -19.71 -0.99 -22.31
C LYS A 109 -20.58 -0.12 -21.41
N GLY A 110 -20.25 -0.07 -20.12
CA GLY A 110 -21.10 0.51 -19.07
C GLY A 110 -20.81 1.98 -18.70
N THR A 111 -19.84 2.63 -19.34
CA THR A 111 -19.61 4.09 -19.19
C THR A 111 -20.38 4.86 -20.25
N VAL A 112 -20.84 6.06 -19.91
CA VAL A 112 -21.61 6.94 -20.83
C VAL A 112 -20.87 7.29 -22.12
N THR A 113 -19.54 7.25 -22.10
CA THR A 113 -18.65 7.50 -23.24
C THR A 113 -18.10 6.24 -23.88
N ALA A 114 -18.56 5.05 -23.47
CA ALA A 114 -18.12 3.79 -24.07
C ALA A 114 -18.50 3.73 -25.56
N SER A 115 -17.67 3.05 -26.34
CA SER A 115 -17.99 2.78 -27.74
C SER A 115 -19.29 1.99 -27.84
N ARG A 116 -20.13 2.32 -28.82
CA ARG A 116 -21.46 1.69 -28.99
C ARG A 116 -21.36 0.23 -29.41
N ASP A 117 -20.25 -0.17 -30.01
CA ASP A 117 -19.97 -1.56 -30.39
C ASP A 117 -19.50 -2.44 -29.22
N GLY A 118 -19.15 -1.84 -28.07
CA GLY A 118 -18.69 -2.55 -26.89
C GLY A 118 -17.41 -3.35 -27.11
N ALA A 119 -16.61 -2.98 -28.13
CA ALA A 119 -15.41 -3.69 -28.50
C ALA A 119 -14.35 -3.63 -27.38
N MET A 120 -13.75 -4.78 -27.08
CA MET A 120 -12.59 -4.88 -26.20
C MET A 120 -11.30 -4.72 -27.02
N PRO A 121 -10.21 -4.21 -26.42
CA PRO A 121 -8.95 -4.06 -27.13
C PRO A 121 -8.36 -5.42 -27.53
N GLU A 122 -7.98 -5.56 -28.80
CA GLU A 122 -7.26 -6.72 -29.31
C GLU A 122 -5.77 -6.65 -28.93
N GLY A 123 -5.16 -7.78 -28.60
CA GLY A 123 -3.73 -7.89 -28.27
C GLY A 123 -3.33 -7.36 -26.90
N ALA A 124 -4.28 -6.92 -26.07
CA ALA A 124 -4.02 -6.57 -24.68
C ALA A 124 -3.85 -7.83 -23.81
N PRO A 125 -2.96 -7.80 -22.79
CA PRO A 125 -2.81 -8.91 -21.85
C PRO A 125 -4.11 -9.22 -21.12
N GLU A 126 -4.38 -10.50 -20.91
CA GLU A 126 -5.57 -10.91 -20.17
C GLU A 126 -5.45 -10.52 -18.68
N LEU A 127 -6.54 -9.97 -18.12
CA LEU A 127 -6.60 -9.70 -16.69
C LEU A 127 -6.73 -11.00 -15.89
N GLU A 128 -6.01 -11.05 -14.77
CA GLU A 128 -6.18 -12.04 -13.73
C GLU A 128 -7.57 -11.92 -13.08
N GLN A 129 -8.01 -12.98 -12.39
CA GLN A 129 -9.31 -12.94 -11.72
C GLN A 129 -9.37 -11.88 -10.62
N SER A 130 -8.25 -11.59 -9.96
CA SER A 130 -8.15 -10.59 -8.90
C SER A 130 -6.77 -9.93 -8.90
N VAL A 131 -6.66 -8.80 -8.22
CA VAL A 131 -5.35 -8.21 -7.88
C VAL A 131 -4.77 -9.00 -6.72
N ILE A 132 -3.50 -9.36 -6.78
CA ILE A 132 -2.77 -9.96 -5.67
C ILE A 132 -1.44 -9.22 -5.44
N PRO A 133 -0.97 -9.11 -4.18
CA PRO A 133 0.41 -8.75 -3.89
C PRO A 133 1.39 -9.72 -4.53
N ILE A 134 2.64 -9.31 -4.71
CA ILE A 134 3.61 -10.12 -5.46
C ILE A 134 4.05 -11.37 -4.70
N ASP A 135 3.96 -11.36 -3.36
CA ASP A 135 4.35 -12.49 -2.50
C ASP A 135 3.32 -13.63 -2.48
N GLU A 136 2.14 -13.44 -3.09
CA GLU A 136 1.22 -14.54 -3.41
C GLU A 136 1.63 -15.31 -4.68
N ALA A 137 2.55 -14.77 -5.48
CA ALA A 137 2.99 -15.38 -6.74
C ALA A 137 4.43 -15.91 -6.70
N VAL A 138 5.33 -15.25 -5.97
CA VAL A 138 6.75 -15.61 -5.86
C VAL A 138 7.29 -15.32 -4.45
N ASP A 139 8.39 -15.96 -4.07
CA ASP A 139 9.07 -15.64 -2.81
C ASP A 139 9.73 -14.25 -2.85
N VAL A 140 9.45 -13.45 -1.81
CA VAL A 140 9.96 -12.08 -1.61
C VAL A 140 10.89 -12.05 -0.41
N ASP A 141 12.05 -11.41 -0.56
CA ASP A 141 13.07 -11.34 0.49
C ASP A 141 12.90 -10.11 1.39
N PHE A 142 12.46 -8.98 0.82
CA PHE A 142 12.31 -7.71 1.55
C PHE A 142 11.06 -6.93 1.14
N TYR A 143 10.50 -6.19 2.09
CA TYR A 143 9.28 -5.41 1.90
C TYR A 143 9.53 -3.93 2.21
N VAL A 144 9.17 -3.05 1.29
CA VAL A 144 9.29 -1.60 1.43
C VAL A 144 7.92 -0.95 1.17
N PRO A 145 7.01 -0.97 2.16
CA PRO A 145 5.66 -0.45 1.94
C PRO A 145 5.58 1.09 1.99
N GLY A 146 4.52 1.63 1.40
CA GLY A 146 4.26 3.07 1.22
C GLY A 146 3.66 3.36 -0.16
N CYS A 147 2.79 4.36 -0.28
CA CYS A 147 2.08 4.67 -1.54
C CYS A 147 2.26 6.14 -1.97
N PRO A 148 3.44 6.52 -2.52
CA PRO A 148 4.67 5.71 -2.59
C PRO A 148 5.46 5.73 -1.27
N PRO A 149 6.49 4.87 -1.11
CA PRO A 149 7.38 4.94 0.04
C PRO A 149 8.07 6.30 0.10
N HIS A 150 8.18 6.89 1.28
CA HIS A 150 8.82 8.20 1.42
C HIS A 150 10.33 8.09 1.09
N PRO A 151 10.96 9.06 0.38
CA PRO A 151 12.34 8.98 -0.10
C PRO A 151 13.37 8.62 0.98
N TYR A 152 13.20 9.12 2.20
CA TYR A 152 14.00 8.72 3.37
C TYR A 152 14.07 7.19 3.57
N TYR A 153 12.93 6.50 3.50
CA TYR A 153 12.85 5.05 3.69
C TYR A 153 13.35 4.28 2.46
N ILE A 154 13.21 4.85 1.25
CA ILE A 154 13.80 4.31 0.03
C ILE A 154 15.33 4.29 0.15
N ALA A 155 15.94 5.42 0.51
CA ALA A 155 17.38 5.52 0.71
C ALA A 155 17.89 4.53 1.77
N LEU A 156 17.11 4.35 2.84
CA LEU A 156 17.45 3.43 3.92
C LEU A 156 17.39 1.96 3.47
N ALA A 157 16.35 1.59 2.73
CA ALA A 157 16.21 0.26 2.15
C ALA A 157 17.35 -0.04 1.18
N LEU A 158 17.65 0.88 0.26
CA LEU A 158 18.74 0.71 -0.72
C LEU A 158 20.10 0.56 -0.03
N LYS A 159 20.42 1.40 0.97
CA LYS A 159 21.64 1.26 1.77
C LYS A 159 21.74 -0.11 2.45
N THR A 160 20.62 -0.60 3.01
CA THR A 160 20.58 -1.92 3.65
C THR A 160 20.83 -3.05 2.64
N LEU A 161 20.24 -2.94 1.45
CA LEU A 161 20.34 -3.95 0.39
C LEU A 161 21.77 -4.07 -0.17
N ILE A 162 22.52 -2.97 -0.24
CA ILE A 162 23.93 -2.96 -0.68
C ILE A 162 24.92 -3.29 0.45
N GLY A 163 24.42 -3.66 1.65
CA GLY A 163 25.25 -4.00 2.80
C GLY A 163 25.89 -2.81 3.51
N ALA A 164 25.47 -1.58 3.19
CA ALA A 164 25.93 -0.39 3.90
C ALA A 164 25.26 -0.28 5.27
N LYS A 165 25.97 0.31 6.24
CA LYS A 165 25.43 0.54 7.58
C LYS A 165 24.26 1.52 7.52
N ALA A 166 23.07 1.02 7.86
CA ALA A 166 21.81 1.74 7.87
C ALA A 166 21.19 1.70 9.28
N PRO A 167 20.53 2.78 9.74
CA PRO A 167 19.70 2.73 10.94
C PRO A 167 18.66 1.61 10.88
N GLU A 168 18.44 0.93 12.01
CA GLU A 168 17.43 -0.10 12.12
C GLU A 168 16.02 0.48 11.93
N LEU A 169 15.24 -0.13 11.04
CA LEU A 169 13.84 0.20 10.80
C LEU A 169 12.96 -0.36 11.91
N LYS A 170 12.61 0.49 12.87
CA LYS A 170 11.67 0.10 13.93
C LYS A 170 10.26 -0.10 13.36
N ALA A 171 9.59 -1.14 13.85
CA ALA A 171 8.18 -1.42 13.58
C ALA A 171 7.29 -0.51 14.44
N ARG A 172 7.16 0.75 14.03
CA ARG A 172 6.30 1.73 14.72
C ARG A 172 5.08 2.05 13.87
N THR A 173 4.03 2.53 14.52
CA THR A 173 2.86 3.07 13.82
C THR A 173 3.05 4.55 13.51
N VAL A 174 2.23 5.09 12.60
CA VAL A 174 2.22 6.52 12.24
C VAL A 174 2.07 7.42 13.47
N CYS A 175 1.40 6.96 14.53
CA CYS A 175 1.32 7.69 15.80
C CYS A 175 2.69 8.08 16.39
N SER A 176 3.74 7.32 16.12
CA SER A 176 5.08 7.61 16.67
C SER A 176 5.77 8.85 16.08
N ALA A 177 5.39 9.25 14.85
CA ALA A 177 5.86 10.48 14.20
C ALA A 177 4.78 11.58 14.14
N CYS A 178 3.58 11.29 14.62
CA CYS A 178 2.48 12.24 14.69
C CYS A 178 2.73 13.24 15.83
N ARG A 179 2.60 14.54 15.54
CA ARG A 179 2.82 15.63 16.50
C ARG A 179 1.54 16.06 17.24
N ARG A 180 0.41 15.47 16.89
CA ARG A 180 -0.87 15.72 17.57
C ARG A 180 -0.91 15.04 18.93
N ARG A 181 -1.40 15.74 19.95
CA ARG A 181 -1.58 15.24 21.32
C ARG A 181 -2.82 14.36 21.39
N MET A 182 -2.64 13.10 21.80
CA MET A 182 -3.75 12.20 22.07
C MET A 182 -4.33 12.50 23.45
N GLU A 183 -5.63 12.82 23.51
CA GLU A 183 -6.33 13.24 24.71
C GLU A 183 -7.59 12.41 24.93
N LYS A 184 -7.93 12.14 26.19
CA LYS A 184 -9.24 11.59 26.54
C LYS A 184 -10.27 12.73 26.49
N ARG A 185 -11.34 12.56 25.70
CA ARG A 185 -12.40 13.56 25.48
C ARG A 185 -13.78 12.88 25.43
N GLU A 186 -14.41 12.75 26.58
CA GLU A 186 -15.74 12.13 26.69
C GLU A 186 -16.83 13.01 26.04
N GLY A 187 -17.85 12.37 25.47
CA GLY A 187 -19.02 13.05 24.88
C GLY A 187 -18.80 13.57 23.45
N VAL A 188 -17.64 13.30 22.84
CA VAL A 188 -17.40 13.57 21.42
C VAL A 188 -18.21 12.61 20.56
N LYS A 189 -18.77 13.09 19.45
CA LYS A 189 -19.57 12.28 18.51
C LYS A 189 -18.70 11.75 17.37
N LEU A 190 -19.06 10.58 16.84
CA LEU A 190 -18.44 10.02 15.66
C LEU A 190 -18.71 10.92 14.44
N GLN A 191 -17.65 11.34 13.76
CA GLN A 191 -17.74 12.18 12.57
C GLN A 191 -17.63 11.31 11.31
N ARG A 192 -18.77 11.07 10.66
CA ARG A 192 -18.86 10.24 9.45
C ARG A 192 -18.56 11.09 8.20
N GLY A 193 -17.77 10.55 7.29
CA GLY A 193 -17.40 11.20 6.02
C GLY A 193 -16.40 12.35 6.18
N VAL A 194 -15.87 12.57 7.38
CA VAL A 194 -14.94 13.65 7.69
C VAL A 194 -13.52 13.10 7.77
N SER A 195 -12.57 13.77 7.12
CA SER A 195 -11.15 13.40 7.12
C SER A 195 -10.25 14.46 7.75
N VAL A 196 -10.80 15.58 8.21
CA VAL A 196 -10.06 16.67 8.87
C VAL A 196 -10.59 16.88 10.28
N ALA A 197 -9.78 17.42 11.16
CA ALA A 197 -10.20 17.72 12.53
C ALA A 197 -10.13 19.21 12.80
N LEU A 198 -11.03 19.70 13.68
CA LEU A 198 -11.18 21.13 13.98
C LEU A 198 -9.96 21.69 14.71
N GLU A 199 -9.46 20.97 15.71
CA GLU A 199 -8.27 21.35 16.46
C GLU A 199 -7.03 20.70 15.82
N GLU A 200 -6.05 21.54 15.46
CA GLU A 200 -4.86 21.14 14.72
C GLU A 200 -3.87 20.32 15.56
N ASP A 201 -3.75 20.64 16.85
CA ASP A 201 -2.81 20.04 17.78
C ASP A 201 -3.36 18.80 18.50
N VAL A 202 -4.66 18.53 18.40
CA VAL A 202 -5.32 17.40 19.07
C VAL A 202 -5.49 16.22 18.13
N CYS A 203 -5.34 14.99 18.64
CA CYS A 203 -5.48 13.77 17.86
C CYS A 203 -6.86 13.69 17.18
N LEU A 204 -6.89 13.25 15.91
CA LEU A 204 -8.14 13.06 15.16
C LEU A 204 -9.08 12.05 15.83
N LEU A 205 -8.53 10.95 16.37
CA LEU A 205 -9.33 9.95 17.10
C LEU A 205 -10.00 10.55 18.34
N SER A 206 -9.29 11.42 19.07
CA SER A 206 -9.83 12.16 20.23
C SER A 206 -10.93 13.15 19.86
N GLN A 207 -11.02 13.54 18.59
CA GLN A 207 -12.04 14.44 18.04
C GLN A 207 -13.17 13.68 17.33
N GLY A 208 -13.21 12.35 17.41
CA GLY A 208 -14.25 11.53 16.78
C GLY A 208 -14.06 11.32 15.28
N VAL A 209 -12.90 11.69 14.73
CA VAL A 209 -12.54 11.50 13.31
C VAL A 209 -11.71 10.23 13.17
N VAL A 210 -12.19 9.27 12.36
CA VAL A 210 -11.49 8.00 12.14
C VAL A 210 -10.16 8.24 11.42
N CYS A 211 -9.06 7.80 12.04
CA CYS A 211 -7.70 7.96 11.52
C CYS A 211 -6.93 6.65 11.65
N LEU A 212 -6.47 6.08 10.53
CA LEU A 212 -5.85 4.76 10.50
C LEU A 212 -4.39 4.76 11.00
N GLY A 213 -3.87 5.91 11.41
CA GLY A 213 -2.46 6.05 11.79
C GLY A 213 -2.04 5.16 12.96
N SER A 214 -2.99 4.81 13.83
CA SER A 214 -2.72 3.95 14.99
C SER A 214 -2.63 2.45 14.67
N VAL A 215 -2.98 2.07 13.45
CA VAL A 215 -2.96 0.69 12.92
C VAL A 215 -2.17 0.59 11.61
N THR A 216 -1.36 1.60 11.29
CA THR A 216 -0.61 1.73 10.04
C THR A 216 0.88 1.89 10.34
N LEU A 217 1.75 1.21 9.59
CA LEU A 217 3.21 1.37 9.73
C LEU A 217 3.67 2.80 9.45
N ASP A 218 4.59 3.31 10.26
CA ASP A 218 5.28 4.56 9.96
C ASP A 218 6.33 4.34 8.87
N ARG A 219 5.90 4.57 7.62
CA ARG A 219 6.78 4.68 6.44
C ARG A 219 6.57 6.01 5.71
N CYS A 220 6.04 7.00 6.42
CA CYS A 220 5.74 8.31 5.85
C CYS A 220 6.06 9.49 6.78
N GLN A 221 6.52 9.28 8.02
CA GLN A 221 6.75 10.36 9.00
C GLN A 221 5.47 11.16 9.33
N ALA A 222 4.32 10.49 9.27
CA ALA A 222 3.02 11.04 9.64
C ALA A 222 2.63 12.35 8.93
N GLN A 223 2.98 12.50 7.64
CA GLN A 223 2.68 13.73 6.88
C GLN A 223 1.20 14.13 6.95
N CYS A 224 0.27 13.21 6.68
CA CYS A 224 -1.17 13.51 6.65
C CYS A 224 -1.68 14.10 7.98
N PRO A 225 -1.56 13.40 9.14
CA PRO A 225 -2.07 13.94 10.39
C PRO A 225 -1.33 15.20 10.85
N ASN A 226 -0.03 15.33 10.54
CA ASN A 226 0.73 16.55 10.82
C ASN A 226 0.30 17.74 9.94
N LYS A 227 -0.53 17.51 8.92
CA LYS A 227 -1.07 18.52 8.00
C LYS A 227 -2.59 18.65 8.05
N GLY A 228 -3.25 18.12 9.09
CA GLY A 228 -4.70 18.32 9.26
C GLY A 228 -5.57 17.13 8.88
N VAL A 229 -5.01 16.12 8.20
CA VAL A 229 -5.80 15.09 7.50
C VAL A 229 -5.59 13.71 8.15
N ALA A 230 -6.67 12.96 8.30
CA ALA A 230 -6.66 11.58 8.78
C ALA A 230 -5.72 10.71 7.93
N CYS A 231 -4.95 9.85 8.60
CA CYS A 231 -4.17 8.85 7.89
C CYS A 231 -5.09 7.84 7.22
N ALA A 232 -4.93 7.66 5.92
CA ALA A 232 -5.68 6.70 5.10
C ALA A 232 -5.09 5.28 5.08
N GLY A 233 -4.05 5.02 5.88
CA GLY A 233 -3.45 3.68 5.98
C GLY A 233 -2.60 3.24 4.79
N CYS A 234 -2.11 4.20 3.99
CA CYS A 234 -1.47 3.88 2.71
C CYS A 234 -0.13 3.13 2.81
N ALA A 235 0.52 3.11 3.98
CA ALA A 235 1.73 2.33 4.24
C ALA A 235 1.43 0.89 4.70
N GLY A 236 0.15 0.53 4.78
CA GLY A 236 -0.29 -0.79 5.19
C GLY A 236 -0.27 -1.04 6.70
N PRO A 237 -0.77 -2.21 7.11
CA PRO A 237 -1.10 -2.52 8.50
C PRO A 237 0.11 -2.57 9.43
N SER A 238 -0.10 -2.20 10.69
CA SER A 238 0.89 -2.35 11.76
C SER A 238 1.24 -3.81 12.02
N VAL A 239 2.43 -4.07 12.59
CA VAL A 239 2.90 -5.43 12.88
C VAL A 239 1.89 -6.21 13.72
N ASP A 240 1.31 -5.61 14.76
CA ASP A 240 0.29 -6.27 15.59
C ASP A 240 -0.89 -6.82 14.76
N LEU A 241 -1.31 -6.08 13.73
CA LEU A 241 -2.39 -6.51 12.84
C LEU A 241 -1.91 -7.63 11.91
N ILE A 242 -0.68 -7.54 11.41
CA ILE A 242 -0.08 -8.58 10.57
C ILE A 242 0.04 -9.91 11.34
N THR A 243 0.51 -9.86 12.59
CA THR A 243 0.85 -11.05 13.38
C THR A 243 -0.36 -11.69 14.05
N GLU A 244 -1.42 -10.92 14.32
CA GLU A 244 -2.58 -11.42 15.07
C GLU A 244 -3.79 -11.67 14.16
N PRO A 245 -4.21 -12.93 13.93
CA PRO A 245 -5.34 -13.25 13.07
C PRO A 245 -6.68 -12.65 13.52
N HIS A 246 -6.83 -12.41 14.82
CA HIS A 246 -8.06 -11.91 15.43
C HIS A 246 -8.15 -10.37 15.45
N LEU A 247 -7.04 -9.66 15.20
CA LEU A 247 -7.02 -8.21 15.13
C LEU A 247 -7.22 -7.73 13.70
N ASP A 248 -7.99 -6.66 13.55
CA ASP A 248 -8.29 -6.04 12.27
C ASP A 248 -8.34 -4.50 12.41
N ILE A 249 -8.32 -3.78 11.29
CA ILE A 249 -8.31 -2.31 11.21
C ILE A 249 -9.46 -1.74 12.03
N ARG A 250 -10.69 -2.18 11.77
CA ARG A 250 -11.90 -1.64 12.43
C ARG A 250 -11.94 -1.91 13.93
N THR A 251 -11.58 -3.12 14.38
CA THR A 251 -11.66 -3.50 15.81
C THR A 251 -10.61 -2.77 16.63
N MET A 252 -9.39 -2.62 16.10
CA MET A 252 -8.33 -1.87 16.76
C MET A 252 -8.63 -0.38 16.83
N ILE A 253 -9.19 0.21 15.76
CA ILE A 253 -9.62 1.61 15.75
C ILE A 253 -10.79 1.84 16.70
N ALA A 254 -11.83 1.02 16.64
CA ALA A 254 -13.00 1.14 17.50
C ALA A 254 -12.62 1.06 18.97
N ARG A 255 -11.81 0.08 19.36
CA ARG A 255 -11.29 -0.05 20.74
C ARG A 255 -10.54 1.21 21.18
N ARG A 256 -9.63 1.73 20.35
CA ARG A 256 -8.81 2.89 20.71
C ARG A 256 -9.64 4.18 20.78
N MET A 257 -10.55 4.39 19.84
CA MET A 257 -11.47 5.53 19.85
C MET A 257 -12.41 5.48 21.06
N ASN A 258 -13.02 4.33 21.34
CA ASN A 258 -13.89 4.16 22.51
C ASN A 258 -13.18 4.52 23.83
N LEU A 259 -11.94 4.08 24.02
CA LEU A 259 -11.15 4.43 25.21
C LEU A 259 -10.86 5.93 25.32
N LEU A 260 -10.74 6.64 24.19
CA LEU A 260 -10.47 8.08 24.17
C LEU A 260 -11.75 8.90 24.32
N THR A 261 -12.85 8.49 23.71
CA THR A 261 -14.03 9.36 23.52
C THR A 261 -15.31 8.88 24.19
N GLY A 262 -15.37 7.60 24.57
CA GLY A 262 -16.59 6.95 25.03
C GLY A 262 -17.60 6.62 23.91
N ILE A 263 -17.28 6.89 22.64
CA ILE A 263 -18.12 6.46 21.49
C ILE A 263 -18.21 4.93 21.51
N ASP A 264 -19.41 4.40 21.32
CA ASP A 264 -19.65 2.96 21.32
C ASP A 264 -18.82 2.25 20.22
N GLN A 265 -18.23 1.10 20.57
CA GLN A 265 -17.37 0.38 19.63
C GLN A 265 -18.13 -0.13 18.41
N GLN A 266 -19.37 -0.60 18.60
CA GLN A 266 -20.20 -1.10 17.52
C GLN A 266 -20.57 0.03 16.56
N GLU A 267 -20.87 1.24 17.08
CA GLU A 267 -21.14 2.40 16.23
C GLU A 267 -19.96 2.72 15.28
N ILE A 268 -18.73 2.62 15.78
CA ILE A 268 -17.51 2.86 15.00
C ILE A 268 -17.28 1.73 13.99
N ILE A 269 -17.48 0.47 14.41
CA ILE A 269 -17.34 -0.70 13.53
C ILE A 269 -18.34 -0.60 12.37
N ASP A 270 -19.62 -0.36 12.66
CA ASP A 270 -20.68 -0.24 11.65
C ASP A 270 -20.36 0.87 10.64
N TYR A 271 -19.81 1.99 11.11
CA TYR A 271 -19.34 3.05 10.22
C TYR A 271 -18.21 2.57 9.31
N MET A 272 -17.19 1.92 9.87
CA MET A 272 -16.05 1.46 9.10
C MET A 272 -16.42 0.35 8.11
N GLU A 273 -17.37 -0.52 8.45
CA GLU A 273 -17.90 -1.53 7.54
C GLU A 273 -18.71 -0.90 6.41
N SER A 274 -19.55 0.11 6.69
CA SER A 274 -20.29 0.83 5.64
C SER A 274 -19.39 1.56 4.63
N GLU A 275 -18.18 1.91 5.04
CA GLU A 275 -17.17 2.61 4.23
C GLU A 275 -15.93 1.73 4.00
N ALA A 276 -16.11 0.39 3.97
CA ALA A 276 -14.97 -0.53 3.92
C ALA A 276 -14.09 -0.33 2.68
N LYS A 277 -14.68 0.09 1.54
CA LYS A 277 -13.93 0.46 0.32
C LYS A 277 -12.92 1.58 0.55
N THR A 278 -13.21 2.46 1.51
CA THR A 278 -12.35 3.59 1.91
C THR A 278 -11.30 3.14 2.93
N PHE A 279 -11.73 2.48 4.01
CA PHE A 279 -10.82 2.16 5.12
C PHE A 279 -9.87 1.00 4.85
N TYR A 280 -10.18 0.14 3.88
CA TYR A 280 -9.34 -0.99 3.49
C TYR A 280 -8.66 -0.78 2.13
N ALA A 281 -8.81 0.40 1.50
CA ALA A 281 -8.44 0.68 0.11
C ALA A 281 -7.03 0.21 -0.29
N TYR A 282 -6.07 0.24 0.63
CA TYR A 282 -4.65 -0.04 0.35
C TYR A 282 -4.19 -1.47 0.62
N ALA A 283 -5.00 -2.27 1.32
CA ALA A 283 -4.62 -3.62 1.74
C ALA A 283 -5.72 -4.67 1.57
N LEU A 284 -6.86 -4.30 0.96
CA LEU A 284 -8.03 -5.15 0.80
C LEU A 284 -7.72 -6.48 0.12
N SER A 285 -6.88 -6.46 -0.92
CA SER A 285 -6.50 -7.65 -1.66
C SER A 285 -5.29 -8.38 -1.05
N SER A 286 -4.82 -7.98 0.13
CA SER A 286 -3.71 -8.64 0.81
C SER A 286 -4.21 -9.82 1.65
N PRO A 287 -3.51 -10.97 1.64
CA PRO A 287 -3.86 -12.11 2.49
C PRO A 287 -3.78 -11.76 3.97
N VAL A 288 -3.01 -10.75 4.35
CA VAL A 288 -2.96 -10.19 5.71
C VAL A 288 -4.35 -9.71 6.15
N ILE A 289 -5.19 -9.23 5.23
CA ILE A 289 -6.53 -8.73 5.52
C ILE A 289 -7.58 -9.78 5.19
N TYR A 290 -7.67 -10.23 3.94
CA TYR A 290 -8.82 -11.03 3.50
C TYR A 290 -8.86 -12.45 4.09
N LYS A 291 -7.74 -12.98 4.62
CA LYS A 291 -7.73 -14.29 5.31
C LYS A 291 -8.12 -14.20 6.78
N LYS A 292 -8.30 -12.99 7.33
CA LYS A 292 -8.73 -12.84 8.72
C LYS A 292 -10.17 -13.31 8.88
N PRO A 293 -10.48 -14.16 9.87
CA PRO A 293 -11.82 -14.73 10.04
C PRO A 293 -12.89 -13.68 10.35
N THR A 294 -12.49 -12.52 10.86
CA THR A 294 -13.40 -11.41 11.18
C THR A 294 -13.63 -10.45 10.01
N VAL A 295 -13.05 -10.71 8.83
CA VAL A 295 -13.10 -9.79 7.69
C VAL A 295 -14.05 -10.30 6.62
N GLU A 296 -15.22 -9.67 6.52
CA GLU A 296 -16.28 -10.02 5.58
C GLU A 296 -16.40 -8.98 4.44
N MET A 297 -15.26 -8.65 3.81
CA MET A 297 -15.15 -7.53 2.86
C MET A 297 -16.19 -7.54 1.74
N ARG A 298 -16.58 -8.72 1.23
CA ARG A 298 -17.59 -8.81 0.16
C ARG A 298 -18.99 -8.43 0.63
N GLU A 299 -19.30 -8.70 1.90
CA GLU A 299 -20.58 -8.32 2.49
C GLU A 299 -20.61 -6.84 2.82
N TRP A 300 -19.51 -6.31 3.35
CA TRP A 300 -19.38 -4.89 3.70
C TRP A 300 -19.39 -3.99 2.46
N ALA A 301 -18.65 -4.37 1.42
CA ALA A 301 -18.56 -3.59 0.19
C ALA A 301 -19.74 -3.78 -0.78
N GLY A 302 -20.58 -4.79 -0.54
CA GLY A 302 -21.79 -5.07 -1.30
C GLY A 302 -23.03 -4.32 -0.84
N LYS A 303 -22.98 -3.73 0.37
CA LYS A 303 -23.96 -2.77 0.90
C LYS A 303 -23.66 -1.37 0.36
#